data_AF-A0A925HDL5-F1
#
_entry.id   AF-A0A925HDL5-F1
#
_cell.length_a   1.000
_cell.length_b   1.000
_cell.length_c   1.000
_cell.angle_alpha   90.00
_cell.angle_beta   90.00
_cell.angle_gamma   90.00
#
_symmetry.space_group_name_H-M   'P 1'
#
loop_
_entity.id
_entity.type
_entity.pdbx_description
1 polymer ?
#
loop_
_entity_poly.entity_id
_entity_poly.type
_entity_poly.pdbx_seq_one_letter_code
_entity_poly.pdbx_strand_id
1 'polypeptide(L)' 'MPLRRLRHYGIYKLPGIARPVYPIPAGGKLYLYDSKFGLGVPPRFVVEEDGRLVNWHGDQMQMTVADLVDTGEDYDGEQ' A
#
# COMPACT_ATOMS: atom_id res chain seq x y z
N MET A 1 -18.47 5.38 0.58
CA MET A 1 -18.17 4.14 -0.18
C MET A 1 -17.47 3.20 0.79
N PRO A 2 -17.83 1.91 0.90
CA PRO A 2 -17.06 0.98 1.71
C PRO A 2 -15.63 0.90 1.15
N LEU A 3 -14.61 1.03 2.00
CA LEU A 3 -13.22 0.88 1.57
C LEU A 3 -13.04 -0.49 0.93
N ARG A 4 -12.44 -0.52 -0.27
CA ARG A 4 -12.03 -1.77 -0.91
C ARG A 4 -11.10 -2.52 0.05
N ARG A 5 -11.48 -3.74 0.42
CA ARG A 5 -10.60 -4.62 1.22
C ARG A 5 -9.44 -5.06 0.34
N LEU A 6 -8.23 -4.61 0.67
CA LEU A 6 -7.01 -5.17 0.09
C LEU A 6 -6.77 -6.57 0.68
N ARG A 7 -6.30 -7.48 -0.17
CA ARG A 7 -5.87 -8.82 0.26
C ARG A 7 -4.60 -8.66 1.10
N HIS A 8 -4.50 -9.38 2.21
CA HIS A 8 -3.26 -9.45 2.96
C HIS A 8 -2.13 -9.90 2.05
N TYR A 9 -1.01 -9.19 2.07
CA TYR A 9 0.16 -9.45 1.24
C TYR A 9 -0.05 -9.39 -0.28
N GLY A 10 -1.25 -9.04 -0.78
CA GLY A 10 -1.45 -8.83 -2.21
C GLY A 10 -0.56 -7.72 -2.75
N ILE A 11 -0.01 -7.91 -3.94
CA ILE A 11 0.81 -6.89 -4.61
C ILE A 11 -0.11 -5.98 -5.42
N TYR A 12 0.05 -4.67 -5.21
CA TYR A 12 -0.75 -3.63 -5.83
C TYR A 12 0.14 -2.62 -6.56
N LYS A 13 -0.28 -2.24 -7.77
CA LYS A 13 0.31 -1.13 -8.52
C LYS A 13 -0.49 0.15 -8.33
N LEU A 14 0.23 1.24 -8.12
CA LEU A 14 -0.30 2.60 -8.07
C LEU A 14 -0.01 3.28 -9.41
N PRO A 15 -0.99 3.91 -10.06
CA PRO A 15 -0.76 4.68 -11.28
C PRO A 15 0.35 5.73 -11.08
N GLY A 16 1.35 5.75 -11.95
CA GLY A 16 2.48 6.69 -11.87
C GLY A 16 3.56 6.35 -10.83
N ILE A 17 3.42 5.27 -10.06
CA ILE A 17 4.45 4.80 -9.13
C ILE A 17 5.12 3.55 -9.71
N ALA A 18 6.43 3.65 -9.95
CA ALA A 18 7.18 2.62 -10.67
C ALA A 18 7.24 1.25 -9.97
N ARG A 19 7.17 1.22 -8.64
CA ARG A 19 7.33 0.00 -7.85
C ARG A 19 6.03 -0.37 -7.15
N PRO A 20 5.58 -1.64 -7.25
CA PRO A 20 4.41 -2.12 -6.55
C PRO A 20 4.57 -2.05 -5.03
N VAL A 21 3.43 -2.17 -4.35
CA VAL A 21 3.36 -2.17 -2.89
C VAL A 21 2.51 -3.33 -2.39
N TYR A 22 2.71 -3.74 -1.15
CA TYR A 22 1.85 -4.71 -0.47
C TYR A 22 1.39 -4.16 0.89
N PRO A 23 0.16 -4.49 1.32
CA PRO A 23 -0.42 -3.94 2.54
C PRO A 23 -0.08 -4.78 3.77
N ILE A 24 0.25 -4.12 4.88
CA ILE A 24 0.41 -4.71 6.21
C ILE A 24 -0.47 -3.95 7.21
N PRO A 25 -1.42 -4.61 7.90
CA PRO A 25 -2.18 -3.96 8.97
C PRO A 25 -1.32 -3.84 10.24
N ALA A 26 -1.27 -2.64 10.83
CA ALA A 26 -0.61 -2.42 12.12
C ALA A 26 -1.27 -1.25 12.86
N GLY A 27 -1.40 -1.33 14.19
CA GLY A 27 -1.89 -0.21 15.01
C GLY A 27 -3.25 0.39 14.60
N GLY A 28 -4.14 -0.41 13.98
CA GLY A 28 -5.43 0.05 13.48
C GLY A 28 -5.40 0.74 12.11
N LYS A 29 -4.22 0.89 11.49
CA LYS A 29 -4.03 1.45 10.15
C LYS A 29 -3.52 0.38 9.17
N LEU A 30 -3.52 0.71 7.88
CA LEU A 30 -2.94 -0.11 6.82
C LEU A 30 -1.73 0.59 6.22
N TYR A 31 -0.60 -0.11 6.17
CA TYR A 31 0.68 0.42 5.68
C TYR A 31 1.06 -0.27 4.38
N LEU A 32 1.40 0.52 3.35
CA LEU A 32 1.81 0.01 2.04
C LEU A 32 3.34 0.02 1.94
N TYR A 33 3.94 -1.17 1.92
CA TYR A 33 5.38 -1.36 1.82
C TYR A 33 5.82 -1.59 0.39
N ASP A 34 7.03 -1.18 0.04
CA ASP A 34 7.64 -1.44 -1.27
C ASP A 34 7.85 -2.94 -1.45
N SER A 35 7.35 -3.53 -2.55
CA SER A 35 7.45 -4.97 -2.78
C SER A 35 8.88 -5.48 -2.99
N LYS A 36 9.87 -4.61 -3.25
CA LYS A 36 11.28 -4.99 -3.40
C LYS A 36 12.06 -4.91 -2.08
N PHE A 37 11.81 -3.87 -1.29
CA PHE A 37 12.58 -3.63 -0.06
C PHE A 37 11.87 -4.10 1.22
N GLY A 38 10.57 -4.38 1.12
CA GLY A 38 9.76 -4.88 2.21
C GLY A 38 9.87 -4.03 3.47
N LEU A 39 9.95 -4.72 4.60
CA LEU A 39 10.09 -4.13 5.94
C LEU A 39 11.48 -3.52 6.22
N GLY A 40 12.45 -3.72 5.32
CA GLY A 40 13.79 -3.13 5.45
C GLY A 40 13.83 -1.61 5.28
N VAL A 41 12.72 -1.02 4.80
CA VAL A 41 12.52 0.43 4.69
C VAL A 41 11.17 0.84 5.32
N PRO A 42 11.00 2.11 5.69
CA PRO A 42 9.70 2.63 6.11
C PRO A 42 8.62 2.39 5.05
N PRO A 43 7.34 2.27 5.45
CA PRO A 43 6.24 2.15 4.52
C PRO A 43 6.22 3.36 3.58
N ARG A 44 5.91 3.12 2.31
CA ARG A 44 5.79 4.19 1.33
C ARG A 44 4.55 5.05 1.59
N PHE A 45 3.46 4.38 1.95
CA PHE A 45 2.19 5.04 2.20
C PHE A 45 1.49 4.48 3.43
N VAL A 46 0.73 5.34 4.08
CA VAL A 46 -0.27 4.99 5.09
C VAL A 46 -1.64 5.19 4.47
N VAL A 47 -2.54 4.22 4.64
CA VAL A 47 -3.94 4.35 4.27
C VAL A 47 -4.69 4.92 5.47
N GLU A 48 -5.29 6.08 5.29
CA GLU A 48 -6.19 6.70 6.28
C GLU A 48 -7.57 6.04 6.26
N GLU A 49 -8.38 6.28 7.29
CA GLU A 49 -9.68 5.62 7.48
C GLU A 49 -10.67 5.85 6.33
N ASP A 50 -10.52 6.94 5.59
CA ASP A 50 -11.35 7.27 4.43
C ASP A 50 -10.79 6.77 3.09
N GLY A 51 -9.67 6.03 3.12
CA GLY A 51 -9.02 5.45 1.95
C GLY A 51 -8.02 6.39 1.27
N ARG A 52 -7.76 7.58 1.81
CA ARG A 52 -6.66 8.43 1.32
C ARG A 52 -5.31 7.79 1.58
N LEU A 53 -4.36 8.04 0.67
CA LEU A 53 -2.97 7.62 0.84
C LEU A 53 -2.13 8.82 1.26
N VAL A 54 -1.33 8.64 2.31
CA VAL A 54 -0.39 9.63 2.82
C VAL A 54 1.02 9.06 2.68
N ASN A 55 1.95 9.80 2.06
CA ASN A 55 3.33 9.34 1.92
C ASN A 55 4.09 9.44 3.27
N TRP A 56 5.31 8.92 3.31
CA TRP A 56 6.14 8.97 4.53
C TRP A 56 6.53 10.39 4.99
N HIS A 57 6.44 11.40 4.11
CA HIS A 57 6.66 12.81 4.44
C HIS A 57 5.42 13.48 5.06
N GLY A 58 4.26 12.81 5.07
CA GLY A 58 3.00 13.36 5.52
C GLY A 58 2.18 14.04 4.42
N ASP A 59 2.63 14.01 3.16
CA ASP A 59 1.87 14.58 2.06
C ASP A 59 0.74 13.65 1.63
N GLN A 60 -0.45 14.23 1.45
CA GLN A 60 -1.58 13.51 0.87
C GLN A 60 -1.35 13.31 -0.63
N MET A 61 -1.47 12.07 -1.07
CA MET A 61 -1.40 11.72 -2.48
C MET A 61 -2.70 12.12 -3.20
N GLN A 62 -2.60 12.43 -4.49
CA GLN A 62 -3.79 12.68 -5.33
C GLN A 62 -4.63 11.40 -5.57
N MET A 63 -4.05 10.23 -5.32
CA MET A 63 -4.68 8.92 -5.47
C MET A 63 -5.08 8.33 -4.12
N THR A 64 -5.99 7.38 -4.17
CA THR A 64 -6.61 6.70 -3.03
C THR A 64 -6.37 5.19 -3.10
N VAL A 65 -6.76 4.49 -2.04
CA VAL A 65 -6.76 3.02 -1.99
C VAL A 65 -7.63 2.39 -3.09
N ALA A 66 -8.62 3.12 -3.62
CA ALA A 66 -9.48 2.63 -4.70
C ALA A 66 -8.74 2.55 -6.05
N ASP A 67 -7.69 3.37 -6.23
CA ASP A 67 -6.89 3.44 -7.45
C ASP A 67 -5.82 2.33 -7.54
N LEU A 68 -5.67 1.52 -6.47
CA LEU A 68 -4.77 0.39 -6.43
C LEU A 68 -5.22 -0.71 -7.42
N VAL A 69 -4.32 -1.10 -8.31
CA VAL A 69 -4.53 -2.21 -9.25
C VAL A 69 -3.90 -3.47 -8.65
N ASP A 70 -4.73 -4.46 -8.31
CA ASP A 70 -4.26 -5.77 -7.85
C ASP A 70 -3.53 -6.47 -8.99
N THR A 71 -2.29 -6.90 -8.78
CA THR A 71 -1.52 -7.60 -9.82
C THR A 71 -1.88 -9.08 -9.90
N GLY A 72 -2.61 -9.62 -8.90
CA GLY A 72 -2.86 -11.05 -8.75
C GLY A 72 -1.71 -11.81 -8.09
N GLU A 73 -0.61 -11.12 -7.77
CA GLU A 73 0.55 -11.69 -7.09
C GLU A 73 0.45 -11.41 -5.58
N ASP A 74 1.16 -12.21 -4.79
CA ASP A 74 1.28 -12.04 -3.34
C ASP A 74 2.76 -11.84 -2.98
N TYR A 75 3.03 -11.04 -1.96
CA TYR A 75 4.36 -10.83 -1.40
C TYR A 75 4.74 -12.06 -0.55
N ASP A 76 5.77 -12.78 -0.99
CA ASP A 76 6.25 -14.04 -0.42
C ASP A 76 7.24 -13.85 0.75
N GLY A 77 7.70 -12.63 1.00
CA GLY A 77 8.54 -12.31 2.16
C GLY A 77 9.95 -12.92 2.15
N GLU A 78 10.34 -13.65 1.10
CA GLU A 78 11.68 -14.20 0.90
C GLU A 78 12.53 -13.26 0.03
N GLN A 79 13.07 -12.18 0.62
CA GLN A 79 14.25 -11.48 0.11
C GLN A 79 15.18 -11.05 1.24
#